data_AF-A0A6Y2EL04-F1
#
_entry.id   AF-A0A6Y2EL04-F1
#
_cell.length_a   1.000
_cell.length_b   1.000
_cell.length_c   1.000
_cell.angle_alpha   90.00
_cell.angle_beta   90.00
_cell.angle_gamma   90.00
#
_symmetry.space_group_name_H-M   'P 1'
#
loop_
_entity.id
_entity.type
_entity.pdbx_description
1 polymer ?
#
loop_
_entity_poly.entity_id
_entity_poly.type
_entity_poly.pdbx_seq_one_letter_code
_entity_poly.pdbx_strand_id
1 'polypeptide(L)'
;AVLSLDEHYKAWLLWNYSENTCWEHQVEITRWAWCEFRQQLAGRKMAGKTVERLKKLIWLAAQDVREGLAGRYVYQQQELASLCGVKPDNWSHNYADYWRAMSNIFKRLDTESLLCLVKTRSQQKATFSQQGIAKVN
;
A
#
# COMPACT_ATOMS: atom_id res chain seq x y z
N ALA A 1 18.48 3.06 -7.35
CA ALA A 1 17.86 2.18 -6.35
C ALA A 1 16.33 2.14 -6.43
N VAL A 2 15.58 3.24 -6.21
CA VAL A 2 14.10 3.22 -6.25
C VAL A 2 13.54 2.90 -7.65
N LEU A 3 14.11 3.49 -8.71
CA LEU A 3 13.64 3.30 -10.09
C LEU A 3 13.82 1.88 -10.63
N SER A 4 14.60 1.03 -9.96
CA SER A 4 14.84 -0.36 -10.33
C SER A 4 13.98 -1.37 -9.55
N LEU A 5 13.04 -0.89 -8.73
CA LEU A 5 12.09 -1.73 -7.99
C LEU A 5 10.86 -2.06 -8.84
N ASP A 6 10.15 -3.12 -8.47
CA ASP A 6 8.82 -3.43 -9.02
C ASP A 6 7.88 -2.24 -8.89
N GLU A 7 6.96 -2.11 -9.85
CA GLU A 7 6.16 -0.89 -10.04
C GLU A 7 5.37 -0.47 -8.78
N HIS A 8 4.74 -1.43 -8.11
CA HIS A 8 3.97 -1.19 -6.88
C HIS A 8 4.86 -0.72 -5.71
N TYR A 9 6.08 -1.28 -5.55
CA TYR A 9 7.03 -0.81 -4.55
C TYR A 9 7.53 0.60 -4.86
N LYS A 10 7.89 0.86 -6.11
CA LYS A 10 8.33 2.18 -6.56
C LYS A 10 7.23 3.22 -6.36
N ALA A 11 6.01 2.94 -6.79
CA ALA A 11 4.86 3.83 -6.66
C ALA A 11 4.55 4.14 -5.19
N TRP A 12 4.56 3.12 -4.31
CA TRP A 12 4.34 3.32 -2.88
C TRP A 12 5.42 4.21 -2.25
N LEU A 13 6.70 3.95 -2.55
CA LEU A 13 7.81 4.72 -1.99
C LEU A 13 7.80 6.17 -2.47
N LEU A 14 7.52 6.40 -3.75
CA LEU A 14 7.42 7.76 -4.30
C LEU A 14 6.26 8.52 -3.63
N TRP A 15 5.10 7.89 -3.48
CA TRP A 15 3.93 8.55 -2.91
C TRP A 15 4.03 8.86 -1.41
N ASN A 16 4.71 7.99 -0.64
CA ASN A 16 4.87 8.17 0.81
C ASN A 16 6.10 9.00 1.19
N TYR A 17 7.20 8.90 0.44
CA TYR A 17 8.50 9.40 0.88
C TYR A 17 9.18 10.40 -0.06
N SER A 18 8.52 10.86 -1.15
CA SER A 18 9.13 11.80 -2.10
C SER A 18 8.34 13.09 -2.35
N GLU A 19 7.45 13.47 -1.42
CA GLU A 19 6.47 14.59 -1.57
C GLU A 19 5.61 14.52 -2.85
N ASN A 20 5.72 13.43 -3.60
CA ASN A 20 5.09 13.24 -4.88
C ASN A 20 3.62 12.87 -4.69
N THR A 21 2.73 13.73 -5.20
CA THR A 21 1.28 13.57 -5.11
C THR A 21 0.66 13.00 -6.39
N CYS A 22 1.48 12.50 -7.32
CA CYS A 22 1.07 11.90 -8.59
C CYS A 22 -0.06 10.88 -8.39
N TRP A 23 -1.13 11.08 -9.15
CA TRP A 23 -2.35 10.28 -9.07
C TRP A 23 -2.13 8.84 -9.55
N GLU A 24 -1.28 8.66 -10.55
CA GLU A 24 -0.98 7.38 -11.16
C GLU A 24 -0.35 6.40 -10.16
N HIS A 25 0.50 6.89 -9.25
CA HIS A 25 1.04 6.07 -8.17
C HIS A 25 -0.07 5.54 -7.25
N GLN A 26 -1.07 6.38 -6.94
CA GLN A 26 -2.20 5.99 -6.11
C GLN A 26 -3.08 4.95 -6.81
N VAL A 27 -3.31 5.12 -8.11
CA VAL A 27 -4.04 4.14 -8.92
C VAL A 27 -3.32 2.80 -8.96
N GLU A 28 -2.00 2.81 -9.15
CA GLU A 28 -1.19 1.58 -9.21
C GLU A 28 -1.23 0.80 -7.89
N ILE A 29 -0.91 1.45 -6.77
CA ILE A 29 -0.88 0.78 -5.45
C ILE A 29 -2.25 0.26 -5.04
N THR A 30 -3.34 0.98 -5.36
CA THR A 30 -4.70 0.54 -5.02
C THR A 30 -5.18 -0.58 -5.92
N ARG A 31 -4.80 -0.60 -7.21
CA ARG A 31 -5.05 -1.75 -8.10
C ARG A 31 -4.31 -3.00 -7.63
N TRP A 32 -3.02 -2.86 -7.31
CA TRP A 32 -2.23 -3.97 -6.78
C TRP A 32 -2.81 -4.50 -5.46
N ALA A 33 -3.09 -3.61 -4.50
CA ALA A 33 -3.63 -4.01 -3.20
C ALA A 33 -5.04 -4.62 -3.32
N TRP A 34 -5.85 -4.17 -4.28
CA TRP A 34 -7.12 -4.79 -4.58
C TRP A 34 -6.96 -6.23 -5.09
N CYS A 35 -5.96 -6.49 -5.95
CA CYS A 35 -5.66 -7.85 -6.41
C CYS A 35 -5.24 -8.76 -5.24
N GLU A 36 -4.34 -8.28 -4.38
CA GLU A 36 -3.92 -9.01 -3.16
C GLU A 36 -5.11 -9.32 -2.24
N PHE A 37 -5.95 -8.32 -1.98
CA PHE A 37 -7.15 -8.48 -1.16
C PHE A 37 -8.13 -9.49 -1.78
N ARG A 38 -8.32 -9.45 -3.09
CA ARG A 38 -9.20 -10.40 -3.79
C ARG A 38 -8.68 -11.83 -3.75
N GLN A 39 -7.36 -12.03 -3.76
CA GLN A 39 -6.75 -13.35 -3.57
C GLN A 39 -7.03 -13.89 -2.15
N GLN A 40 -6.91 -13.05 -1.11
CA GLN A 40 -7.22 -13.44 0.28
C GLN A 40 -8.68 -13.88 0.47
N LEU A 41 -9.60 -13.36 -0.33
CA LEU A 41 -11.01 -13.77 -0.30
C LEU A 41 -11.30 -15.10 -1.01
N ALA A 42 -10.28 -15.77 -1.57
CA ALA A 42 -10.37 -17.11 -2.17
C ALA A 42 -11.53 -17.29 -3.17
N GLY A 43 -11.90 -16.24 -3.90
CA GLY A 43 -13.01 -16.28 -4.86
C GLY A 43 -14.42 -16.24 -4.25
N ARG A 44 -14.56 -15.93 -2.96
CA ARG A 44 -15.87 -15.76 -2.31
C ARG A 44 -16.72 -14.74 -3.08
N LYS A 45 -17.91 -15.17 -3.51
CA LYS A 45 -18.89 -14.27 -4.13
C LYS A 45 -19.41 -13.29 -3.08
N MET A 46 -19.42 -12.02 -3.45
CA MET A 46 -19.96 -10.93 -2.64
C MET A 46 -21.03 -10.20 -3.44
N ALA A 47 -22.03 -9.65 -2.74
CA ALA A 47 -23.02 -8.79 -3.36
C ALA A 47 -22.37 -7.55 -4.00
N GLY A 48 -22.88 -7.09 -5.14
CA GLY A 48 -22.32 -5.95 -5.88
C GLY A 48 -22.15 -4.70 -5.02
N LYS A 49 -23.15 -4.38 -4.19
CA LYS A 49 -23.10 -3.26 -3.24
C LYS A 49 -21.96 -3.38 -2.21
N THR A 50 -21.66 -4.60 -1.76
CA THR A 50 -20.51 -4.85 -0.88
C THR A 50 -19.21 -4.63 -1.62
N VAL A 51 -19.09 -5.14 -2.85
CA VAL A 51 -17.89 -4.93 -3.69
C VAL A 51 -17.63 -3.44 -3.94
N GLU A 52 -18.66 -2.65 -4.23
CA GLU A 52 -18.54 -1.20 -4.41
C GLU A 52 -18.02 -0.49 -3.16
N ARG A 53 -18.53 -0.86 -1.98
CA ARG A 53 -18.05 -0.33 -0.70
C ARG A 53 -16.60 -0.74 -0.44
N LEU A 54 -16.24 -1.98 -0.72
CA LEU A 54 -14.86 -2.46 -0.56
C LEU A 54 -13.89 -1.77 -1.53
N LYS A 55 -14.32 -1.44 -2.74
CA LYS A 55 -13.54 -0.60 -3.65
C LYS A 55 -13.30 0.80 -3.09
N LYS A 56 -14.27 1.41 -2.39
CA LYS A 56 -14.02 2.67 -1.69
C LYS A 56 -13.06 2.47 -0.51
N LEU A 57 -13.25 1.39 0.23
CA LEU A 57 -12.50 1.10 1.43
C LEU A 57 -11.01 0.86 1.16
N ILE A 58 -10.64 0.21 0.06
CA ILE A 58 -9.23 -0.01 -0.30
C ILE A 58 -8.51 1.32 -0.59
N TRP A 59 -9.21 2.31 -1.17
CA TRP A 59 -8.67 3.66 -1.37
C TRP A 59 -8.46 4.38 -0.05
N LEU A 60 -9.45 4.32 0.85
CA LEU A 60 -9.33 4.91 2.19
C LEU A 60 -8.20 4.26 2.99
N ALA A 61 -8.01 2.95 2.86
CA ALA A 61 -6.94 2.23 3.56
C ALA A 61 -5.55 2.67 3.09
N ALA A 62 -5.36 2.94 1.80
CA ALA A 62 -4.09 3.46 1.28
C ALA A 62 -3.75 4.82 1.90
N GLN A 63 -4.74 5.72 1.95
CA GLN A 63 -4.60 7.06 2.52
C GLN A 63 -4.34 7.00 4.03
N ASP A 64 -5.11 6.18 4.75
CA ASP A 64 -5.00 6.04 6.20
C ASP A 64 -3.64 5.49 6.64
N VAL A 65 -3.15 4.46 5.95
CA VAL A 65 -1.84 3.89 6.25
C VAL A 65 -0.74 4.92 5.96
N ARG A 66 -0.84 5.67 4.86
CA ARG A 66 0.11 6.75 4.54
C ARG A 66 0.14 7.83 5.62
N GLU A 67 -1.01 8.36 6.02
CA GLU A 67 -1.06 9.39 7.06
C GLU A 67 -0.59 8.84 8.41
N GLY A 68 -0.92 7.59 8.75
CA GLY A 68 -0.42 6.92 9.94
C GLY A 68 1.11 6.75 9.95
N LEU A 69 1.71 6.37 8.82
CA LEU A 69 3.18 6.28 8.67
C LEU A 69 3.85 7.65 8.80
N ALA A 70 3.17 8.73 8.40
CA ALA A 70 3.61 10.10 8.57
C ALA A 70 3.38 10.66 10.00
N GLY A 71 2.84 9.86 10.92
CA GLY A 71 2.50 10.29 12.27
C GLY A 71 1.35 11.30 12.33
N ARG A 72 0.48 11.30 11.30
CA ARG A 72 -0.66 12.22 11.17
C ARG A 72 -1.97 11.53 11.55
N TYR A 73 -3.05 12.26 11.37
CA TYR A 73 -4.40 11.78 11.66
C TYR A 73 -4.75 10.52 10.85
N VAL A 74 -5.39 9.57 11.51
CA VAL A 74 -5.95 8.35 10.92
C VAL A 74 -7.44 8.28 11.25
N TYR A 75 -8.21 7.71 10.33
CA TYR A 75 -9.66 7.65 10.43
C TYR A 75 -10.12 6.87 11.65
N GLN A 76 -11.15 7.40 12.30
CA GLN A 76 -11.91 6.67 13.31
C GLN A 76 -12.93 5.74 12.65
N GLN A 77 -13.30 4.66 13.35
CA GLN A 77 -14.26 3.67 12.83
C GLN A 77 -15.61 4.29 12.42
N GLN A 78 -16.07 5.30 13.15
CA GLN A 78 -17.32 6.01 12.85
C GLN A 78 -17.23 6.81 11.55
N GLU A 79 -16.07 7.40 11.26
CA GLU A 79 -15.83 8.14 10.03
C GLU A 79 -15.80 7.19 8.83
N LEU A 80 -15.10 6.06 8.96
CA LEU A 80 -15.06 5.04 7.92
C LEU A 80 -16.45 4.46 7.61
N ALA A 81 -17.27 4.24 8.65
CA ALA A 81 -18.65 3.83 8.49
C ALA A 81 -19.45 4.85 7.67
N SER A 82 -19.34 6.14 8.03
CA SER A 82 -19.98 7.25 7.31
C SER A 82 -19.52 7.34 5.85
N LEU A 83 -18.20 7.32 5.60
CA LEU A 83 -17.60 7.38 4.27
C LEU A 83 -17.99 6.18 3.38
N CYS A 84 -18.23 5.02 3.98
CA CYS A 84 -18.71 3.82 3.28
C CYS A 84 -20.25 3.77 3.14
N GLY A 85 -20.97 4.74 3.71
CA GLY A 85 -22.43 4.76 3.74
C GLY A 85 -23.02 3.54 4.45
N VAL A 86 -22.41 3.14 5.57
CA VAL A 86 -22.90 2.07 6.45
C VAL A 86 -23.14 2.63 7.84
N LYS A 87 -24.13 2.05 8.53
CA LYS A 87 -24.37 2.37 9.93
C LYS A 87 -23.23 1.81 10.82
N PRO A 88 -22.95 2.41 11.99
CA PRO A 88 -21.88 1.96 12.88
C PRO A 88 -22.00 0.50 13.33
N ASP A 89 -23.23 0.00 13.54
CA ASP A 89 -23.51 -1.40 13.86
C ASP A 89 -23.11 -2.33 12.72
N ASN A 90 -23.46 -2.00 11.49
CA ASN A 90 -23.08 -2.77 10.30
C ASN A 90 -21.57 -2.73 10.06
N TRP A 91 -20.91 -1.62 10.40
CA TRP A 91 -19.46 -1.49 10.28
C TRP A 91 -18.74 -2.51 11.15
N SER A 92 -19.03 -2.55 12.45
CA SER A 92 -18.34 -3.43 13.40
C SER A 92 -18.53 -4.90 13.05
N HIS A 93 -19.72 -5.29 12.59
CA HIS A 93 -20.03 -6.69 12.26
C HIS A 93 -19.53 -7.14 10.89
N ASN A 94 -19.48 -6.25 9.88
CA ASN A 94 -19.28 -6.69 8.49
C ASN A 94 -18.09 -6.05 7.77
N TYR A 95 -17.59 -4.88 8.19
CA TYR A 95 -16.56 -4.14 7.45
C TYR A 95 -15.25 -3.95 8.21
N ALA A 96 -15.27 -4.03 9.54
CA ALA A 96 -14.07 -3.87 10.36
C ALA A 96 -12.95 -4.87 10.00
N ASP A 97 -13.29 -6.13 9.69
CA ASP A 97 -12.29 -7.12 9.32
C ASP A 97 -11.75 -6.91 7.91
N TYR A 98 -12.59 -6.47 6.97
CA TYR A 98 -12.11 -6.07 5.64
C TYR A 98 -11.17 -4.88 5.73
N TRP A 99 -11.50 -3.87 6.55
CA TRP A 99 -10.64 -2.74 6.81
C TRP A 99 -9.27 -3.18 7.32
N ARG A 100 -9.24 -4.00 8.39
CA ARG A 100 -7.99 -4.52 8.96
C ARG A 100 -7.16 -5.28 7.93
N ALA A 101 -7.79 -6.15 7.13
CA ALA A 101 -7.11 -6.89 6.07
C ALA A 101 -6.48 -5.94 5.02
N MET A 102 -7.24 -4.95 4.56
CA MET A 102 -6.77 -3.95 3.59
C MET A 102 -5.62 -3.10 4.16
N SER A 103 -5.75 -2.58 5.38
CA SER A 103 -4.69 -1.82 6.03
C SER A 103 -3.42 -2.65 6.21
N ASN A 104 -3.55 -3.94 6.54
CA ASN A 104 -2.41 -4.85 6.66
C ASN A 104 -1.69 -5.08 5.33
N ILE A 105 -2.41 -5.11 4.19
CA ILE A 105 -1.79 -5.19 2.86
C ILE A 105 -0.86 -3.99 2.63
N PHE A 106 -1.32 -2.77 2.93
CA PHE A 106 -0.50 -1.57 2.75
C PHE A 106 0.66 -1.48 3.74
N LYS A 107 0.47 -1.90 5.00
CA LYS A 107 1.59 -1.98 5.97
C LYS A 107 2.66 -2.99 5.55
N ARG A 108 2.24 -4.12 4.96
CA ARG A 108 3.16 -5.12 4.39
C ARG A 108 3.89 -4.55 3.18
N LEU A 109 3.15 -3.91 2.26
CA LEU A 109 3.73 -3.22 1.10
C LEU A 109 4.81 -2.22 1.51
N ASP A 110 4.55 -1.44 2.55
CA ASP A 110 5.52 -0.49 3.10
C ASP A 110 6.81 -1.17 3.55
N THR A 111 6.67 -2.17 4.42
CA THR A 111 7.80 -2.94 4.95
C THR A 111 8.62 -3.61 3.84
N GLU A 112 7.94 -4.29 2.91
CA GLU A 112 8.59 -5.00 1.80
C GLU A 112 9.29 -4.04 0.84
N SER A 113 8.67 -2.91 0.51
CA SER A 113 9.24 -1.89 -0.38
C SER A 113 10.53 -1.29 0.19
N LEU A 114 10.55 -0.97 1.48
CA LEU A 114 11.72 -0.43 2.18
C LEU A 114 12.84 -1.46 2.27
N LEU A 115 12.52 -2.72 2.60
CA LEU A 115 13.49 -3.81 2.62
C LEU A 115 14.10 -4.05 1.23
N CYS A 116 13.28 -4.03 0.18
CA CYS A 116 13.72 -4.20 -1.20
C CYS A 116 14.63 -3.04 -1.64
N LEU A 117 14.29 -1.80 -1.26
CA LEU A 117 15.11 -0.62 -1.51
C LEU A 117 16.49 -0.74 -0.85
N VAL A 118 16.55 -1.12 0.42
CA VAL A 118 17.81 -1.29 1.17
C VAL A 118 18.68 -2.36 0.53
N LYS A 119 18.11 -3.52 0.19
CA LYS A 119 18.82 -4.61 -0.51
C LYS A 119 19.39 -4.15 -1.84
N THR A 120 18.57 -3.50 -2.67
CA THR A 120 18.96 -3.00 -4.00
C THR A 120 20.08 -1.96 -3.89
N ARG A 121 19.98 -1.04 -2.93
CA ARG A 121 21.02 -0.03 -2.68
C ARG A 121 22.34 -0.66 -2.24
N SER A 122 22.28 -1.67 -1.37
CA SER A 122 23.47 -2.41 -0.91
C SER A 122 24.18 -3.11 -2.06
N GLN A 123 23.42 -3.81 -2.92
CA GLN A 123 23.95 -4.49 -4.11
C GLN A 123 24.59 -3.49 -5.09
N GLN A 124 23.89 -2.40 -5.42
CA GLN A 124 24.43 -1.35 -6.30
C GLN A 124 25.75 -0.80 -5.75
N LYS A 125 25.82 -0.49 -4.45
CA LYS A 125 27.05 -0.01 -3.82
C LYS A 125 28.20 -1.02 -3.93
N ALA A 126 27.94 -2.31 -3.69
CA ALA A 126 28.95 -3.36 -3.81
C ALA A 126 29.46 -3.49 -5.26
N THR A 127 28.56 -3.51 -6.25
CA THR A 127 28.92 -3.60 -7.67
C THR A 127 29.75 -2.40 -8.14
N PHE A 128 29.33 -1.17 -7.82
CA PHE A 128 30.08 0.03 -8.21
C PHE A 128 31.44 0.13 -7.50
N SER A 129 31.54 -0.33 -6.25
CA SER A 129 32.82 -0.39 -5.54
C SER A 129 33.80 -1.37 -6.18
N GLN A 130 33.34 -2.47 -6.78
CA GLN A 130 34.20 -3.41 -7.49
C GLN A 130 34.66 -2.89 -8.85
N GLN A 131 33.81 -2.14 -9.57
CA GLN A 131 34.16 -1.54 -10.86
C GLN A 131 35.15 -0.37 -10.74
N GLY A 132 35.11 0.38 -9.62
CA GLY A 132 36.05 1.49 -9.35
C GLY A 132 37.48 1.05 -9.01
N ILE A 133 37.69 -0.23 -8.65
CA ILE A 133 39.02 -0.81 -8.48
C ILE A 133 39.48 -1.31 -9.86
N ALA A 134 39.74 -0.38 -10.79
CA ALA A 134 40.45 -0.73 -12.00
C ALA A 134 41.86 -1.20 -11.63
N LYS A 135 42.24 -2.41 -12.06
CA LYS A 135 43.60 -2.93 -11.88
C LYS A 135 44.60 -1.95 -12.49
N VAL A 136 45.44 -1.35 -11.65
CA VAL A 136 46.60 -0.59 -12.09
C VAL A 136 47.62 -1.63 -12.55
N ASN A 137 47.89 -1.66 -13.85
CA ASN A 137 48.98 -2.44 -14.44
C ASN A 137 50.31 -1.68 -14.30
#